data_AF-A0A7S0HCZ7-F1
#
_entry.id   AF-A0A7S0HCZ7-F1
#
_cell.length_a   1.000
_cell.length_b   1.000
_cell.length_c   1.000
_cell.angle_alpha   90.00
_cell.angle_beta   90.00
_cell.angle_gamma   90.00
#
_symmetry.space_group_name_H-M   'P 1'
#
loop_
_entity.id
_entity.type
_entity.pdbx_description
1 polymer ?
#
loop_
_entity_poly.entity_id
_entity_poly.type
_entity_poly.pdbx_seq_one_letter_code
_entity_poly.pdbx_strand_id
1 'polypeptide(L)'
;ACYKPTSEAFRGAVITDFRCEPYNWDFLSSKLDYLAYGEETAPTTGRRHFQAFAYASGSGQRLSGWRRLFPTCHIEEMRGNFAQNEAYCSKQGQLIEYGVRPMASGKKRTLDDFCERVIAGESVEEVAVDQPRTAVQYRNGLKWLEDVMRKRREQTDRTMPKVYIRIGEAGVGKTSWLDEQFGFDGWRFVPDNSGKWFDGCDARDVICFDDVEAGQVPPLSVFKPVLEGFG
;
A
#
# COMPACT_ATOMS: atom_id res chain seq x y z
N ALA A 1 24.44 13.12 -39.53
CA ALA A 1 24.68 13.14 -38.07
C ALA A 1 24.66 11.71 -37.57
N CYS A 2 25.77 11.21 -37.02
CA CYS A 2 25.90 9.83 -36.56
C CYS A 2 24.99 9.57 -35.35
N TYR A 3 24.10 8.58 -35.48
CA TYR A 3 23.32 8.01 -34.39
C TYR A 3 24.29 7.37 -33.38
N LYS A 4 24.46 7.98 -32.20
CA LYS A 4 25.19 7.36 -31.09
C LYS A 4 24.27 6.30 -30.48
N PRO A 5 24.60 4.99 -30.51
CA PRO A 5 23.83 4.02 -29.77
C PRO A 5 24.12 4.24 -28.28
N THR A 6 23.09 4.60 -27.52
CA THR A 6 23.13 4.58 -26.06
C THR A 6 23.41 3.15 -25.61
N SER A 7 24.60 2.91 -25.03
CA SER A 7 25.11 1.57 -24.73
C SER A 7 24.80 1.08 -23.31
N GLU A 8 23.78 1.62 -22.67
CA GLU A 8 23.37 1.21 -21.33
C GLU A 8 22.02 0.49 -21.38
N ALA A 9 21.89 -0.52 -20.51
CA ALA A 9 20.63 -1.21 -20.33
C ALA A 9 19.68 -0.28 -19.57
N PHE A 10 18.43 -0.24 -19.99
CA PHE A 10 17.40 0.54 -19.33
C PHE A 10 16.20 -0.34 -19.00
N ARG A 11 15.53 -0.02 -17.89
CA ARG A 11 14.41 -0.80 -17.38
C ARG A 11 13.07 -0.34 -17.91
N GLY A 12 12.85 0.96 -18.04
CA GLY A 12 11.59 1.50 -18.56
C GLY A 12 11.70 1.81 -20.05
N ALA A 13 10.78 1.33 -20.87
CA ALA A 13 10.69 1.65 -22.28
C ALA A 13 9.31 2.21 -22.62
N VAL A 14 9.27 3.21 -23.50
CA VAL A 14 8.04 3.67 -24.18
C VAL A 14 8.05 3.09 -25.58
N ILE A 15 6.91 2.56 -26.00
CA ILE A 15 6.75 1.77 -27.22
C ILE A 15 5.57 2.33 -28.01
N THR A 16 5.78 2.57 -29.29
CA THR A 16 4.72 2.94 -30.24
C THR A 16 4.59 1.83 -31.28
N ASP A 17 3.41 1.19 -31.33
CA ASP A 17 3.14 0.03 -32.19
C ASP A 17 1.96 0.31 -33.13
N PHE A 18 2.25 0.40 -34.43
CA PHE A 18 1.26 0.66 -35.46
C PHE A 18 0.51 -0.59 -35.94
N ARG A 19 0.84 -1.79 -35.46
CA ARG A 19 0.11 -3.03 -35.79
C ARG A 19 -1.23 -3.10 -35.06
N CYS A 20 -1.31 -2.50 -33.87
CA CYS A 20 -2.51 -2.51 -33.01
C CYS A 20 -3.00 -3.93 -32.69
N GLU A 21 -2.08 -4.88 -32.55
CA GLU A 21 -2.38 -6.25 -32.15
C GLU A 21 -2.11 -6.43 -30.64
N PRO A 22 -2.98 -7.14 -29.89
CA PRO A 22 -2.74 -7.40 -28.48
C PRO A 22 -1.40 -8.09 -28.22
N TYR A 23 -0.70 -7.67 -27.17
CA TYR A 23 0.59 -8.27 -26.82
C TYR A 23 0.42 -9.67 -26.21
N ASN A 24 1.29 -10.61 -26.61
CA ASN A 24 1.37 -11.93 -26.01
C ASN A 24 2.13 -11.85 -24.66
N TRP A 25 1.40 -11.73 -23.56
CA TRP A 25 1.98 -11.62 -22.23
C TRP A 25 2.75 -12.88 -21.80
N ASP A 26 2.31 -14.08 -22.16
CA ASP A 26 2.99 -15.32 -21.77
C ASP A 26 4.42 -15.36 -22.28
N PHE A 27 4.66 -14.89 -23.51
CA PHE A 27 5.99 -14.73 -24.07
C PHE A 27 6.82 -13.65 -23.35
N LEU A 28 6.18 -12.50 -23.08
CA LEU A 28 6.86 -11.31 -22.55
C LEU A 28 7.15 -11.38 -21.04
N SER A 29 6.34 -12.10 -20.27
CA SER A 29 6.40 -12.21 -18.80
C SER A 29 7.73 -12.74 -18.27
N SER A 30 8.49 -13.44 -19.11
CA SER A 30 9.83 -13.95 -18.78
C SER A 30 10.92 -12.86 -18.75
N LYS A 31 10.67 -11.70 -19.36
CA LYS A 31 11.61 -10.57 -19.49
C LYS A 31 11.07 -9.25 -18.97
N LEU A 32 9.75 -9.14 -18.81
CA LEU A 32 9.08 -7.94 -18.35
C LEU A 32 8.40 -8.17 -17.01
N ASP A 33 8.57 -7.19 -16.14
CA ASP A 33 7.84 -7.11 -14.87
C ASP A 33 6.45 -6.51 -15.06
N TYR A 34 6.32 -5.62 -16.04
CA TYR A 34 5.09 -4.87 -16.30
C TYR A 34 5.01 -4.42 -17.75
N LEU A 35 3.79 -4.36 -18.27
CA LEU A 35 3.46 -3.78 -19.57
C LEU A 35 2.08 -3.14 -19.46
N ALA A 36 1.96 -1.90 -19.92
CA ALA A 36 0.67 -1.26 -20.09
C ALA A 36 0.60 -0.56 -21.45
N TYR A 37 -0.58 -0.58 -22.06
CA TYR A 37 -0.81 0.06 -23.34
C TYR A 37 -2.25 0.52 -23.48
N GLY A 38 -2.43 1.54 -24.30
CA GLY A 38 -3.74 2.02 -24.72
C GLY A 38 -3.71 2.41 -26.19
N GLU A 39 -4.90 2.55 -26.75
CA GLU A 39 -5.07 2.96 -28.13
C GLU A 39 -5.02 4.49 -28.26
N GLU A 40 -4.22 4.98 -29.22
CA GLU A 40 -4.11 6.39 -29.55
C GLU A 40 -4.22 6.61 -31.06
N THR A 41 -4.79 7.75 -31.46
CA THR A 41 -4.75 8.22 -32.85
C THR A 41 -3.70 9.32 -32.99
N ALA A 42 -2.75 9.11 -33.90
CA ALA A 42 -1.69 10.08 -34.16
C ALA A 42 -2.28 11.42 -34.66
N PRO A 43 -1.99 12.56 -34.01
CA PRO A 43 -2.68 13.82 -34.27
C PRO A 43 -2.44 14.39 -35.67
N THR A 44 -1.29 14.10 -36.27
CA THR A 44 -0.89 14.65 -37.59
C THR A 44 -1.27 13.74 -38.75
N THR A 45 -1.23 12.42 -38.58
CA THR A 45 -1.45 11.44 -39.65
C THR A 45 -2.79 10.73 -39.56
N GLY A 46 -3.51 10.85 -38.43
CA GLY A 46 -4.77 10.14 -38.18
C GLY A 46 -4.62 8.63 -38.03
N ARG A 47 -3.39 8.10 -37.98
CA ARG A 47 -3.15 6.66 -37.90
C ARG A 47 -3.31 6.16 -36.45
N ARG A 48 -4.13 5.12 -36.29
CA ARG A 48 -4.26 4.37 -35.03
C ARG A 48 -2.95 3.65 -34.69
N HIS A 49 -2.57 3.68 -33.43
CA HIS A 49 -1.44 2.95 -32.89
C HIS A 49 -1.70 2.60 -31.43
N PHE A 50 -0.99 1.59 -30.92
CA PHE A 50 -0.86 1.41 -29.49
C PHE A 50 0.30 2.24 -28.99
N GLN A 51 0.01 3.02 -27.96
CA GLN A 51 1.01 3.66 -27.14
C GLN A 51 1.15 2.85 -25.87
N ALA A 52 2.37 2.40 -25.60
CA ALA A 52 2.67 1.48 -24.53
C ALA A 52 3.88 1.93 -23.73
N PHE A 53 3.94 1.49 -22.48
CA PHE A 53 5.15 1.55 -21.67
C PHE A 53 5.35 0.22 -20.94
N ALA A 54 6.60 -0.20 -20.86
CA ALA A 54 6.98 -1.50 -20.35
C ALA A 54 8.15 -1.37 -19.38
N TYR A 55 8.21 -2.29 -18.43
CA TYR A 55 9.30 -2.36 -17.46
C TYR A 55 9.98 -3.73 -17.49
N ALA A 56 11.27 -3.76 -17.78
CA ALA A 56 12.06 -4.98 -17.85
C ALA A 56 12.43 -5.51 -16.46
N SER A 57 12.46 -6.83 -16.36
CA SER A 57 12.94 -7.57 -15.20
C SER A 57 14.45 -7.40 -14.99
N GLY A 58 14.89 -7.54 -13.75
CA GLY A 58 16.31 -7.51 -13.39
C GLY A 58 16.98 -6.16 -13.67
N SER A 59 18.16 -6.19 -14.28
CA SER A 59 18.96 -5.00 -14.60
C SER A 59 18.51 -4.25 -15.86
N GLY A 60 17.42 -4.67 -16.49
CA GLY A 60 16.89 -4.04 -17.71
C GLY A 60 17.37 -4.70 -19.00
N GLN A 61 17.01 -4.08 -20.12
CA GLN A 61 17.36 -4.55 -21.46
C GLN A 61 18.10 -3.45 -22.21
N ARG A 62 19.09 -3.83 -23.03
CA ARG A 62 19.63 -2.93 -24.05
C ARG A 62 18.58 -2.72 -25.14
N LEU A 63 18.72 -1.65 -25.93
CA LEU A 63 17.80 -1.36 -27.04
C LEU A 63 17.62 -2.55 -28.00
N SER A 64 18.66 -3.34 -28.25
CA SER A 64 18.58 -4.56 -29.07
C SER A 64 17.73 -5.66 -28.43
N GLY A 65 17.72 -5.77 -27.10
CA GLY A 65 16.85 -6.68 -26.35
C GLY A 65 15.39 -6.25 -26.46
N TRP A 66 15.12 -4.95 -26.25
CA TRP A 66 13.78 -4.40 -26.44
C TRP A 66 13.24 -4.61 -27.86
N ARG A 67 14.06 -4.39 -28.89
CA ARG A 67 13.69 -4.63 -30.30
C ARG A 67 13.38 -6.10 -30.60
N ARG A 68 13.90 -7.05 -29.83
CA ARG A 68 13.54 -8.47 -29.96
C ARG A 68 12.18 -8.77 -29.33
N LEU A 69 11.84 -8.10 -28.24
CA LEU A 69 10.55 -8.25 -27.55
C LEU A 69 9.42 -7.58 -28.33
N PHE A 70 9.69 -6.41 -28.91
CA PHE A 70 8.74 -5.59 -29.66
C PHE A 70 9.25 -5.35 -31.08
N PRO A 71 9.20 -6.38 -31.95
CA PRO A 71 9.67 -6.24 -33.33
C PRO A 71 8.85 -5.18 -34.05
N THR A 72 9.49 -4.44 -34.95
CA THR A 72 8.88 -3.37 -35.78
C THR A 72 8.35 -2.15 -35.04
N CYS A 73 8.33 -2.16 -33.71
CA CYS A 73 7.88 -1.03 -32.88
C CYS A 73 8.94 0.06 -32.80
N HIS A 74 8.49 1.30 -32.64
CA HIS A 74 9.38 2.39 -32.22
C HIS A 74 9.55 2.31 -30.71
N ILE A 75 10.79 2.40 -30.23
CA ILE A 75 11.14 2.15 -28.83
C ILE A 75 12.10 3.22 -28.37
N GLU A 76 11.75 3.86 -27.27
CA GLU A 76 12.58 4.85 -26.58
C GLU A 76 12.70 4.50 -25.10
N GLU A 77 13.79 4.95 -24.47
CA GLU A 77 13.93 4.86 -23.03
C GLU A 77 12.89 5.76 -22.34
N MET A 78 12.21 5.22 -21.33
CA MET A 78 11.19 5.94 -20.58
C MET A 78 11.83 7.00 -19.70
N ARG A 79 11.47 8.27 -19.94
CA ARG A 79 11.95 9.43 -19.17
C ARG A 79 10.94 9.98 -18.16
N GLY A 80 9.65 9.68 -18.34
CA GLY A 80 8.57 10.10 -17.44
C GLY A 80 8.32 9.10 -16.30
N ASN A 81 7.58 9.53 -15.29
CA ASN A 81 7.13 8.63 -14.22
C ASN A 81 5.92 7.78 -14.67
N PHE A 82 5.56 6.75 -13.89
CA PHE A 82 4.45 5.85 -14.22
C PHE A 82 3.13 6.59 -14.42
N ALA A 83 2.78 7.54 -13.54
CA ALA A 83 1.53 8.29 -13.63
C ALA A 83 1.44 9.13 -14.92
N GLN A 84 2.56 9.71 -15.36
CA GLN A 84 2.64 10.46 -16.63
C GLN A 84 2.43 9.54 -17.84
N ASN A 85 3.07 8.36 -17.85
CA ASN A 85 2.93 7.40 -18.95
C ASN A 85 1.53 6.76 -18.97
N GLU A 86 0.95 6.48 -17.80
CA GLU A 86 -0.42 5.99 -17.64
C GLU A 86 -1.44 7.02 -18.14
N ALA A 87 -1.31 8.28 -17.73
CA ALA A 87 -2.15 9.37 -18.23
C ALA A 87 -1.99 9.55 -19.75
N TYR A 88 -0.79 9.35 -20.28
CA TYR A 88 -0.53 9.41 -21.71
C TYR A 88 -1.24 8.26 -22.46
N CYS A 89 -1.09 7.02 -21.98
CA CYS A 89 -1.67 5.84 -22.63
C CYS A 89 -3.18 5.71 -22.46
N SER A 90 -3.76 6.30 -21.41
CA SER A 90 -5.21 6.32 -21.17
C SER A 90 -5.93 7.54 -21.76
N LYS A 91 -5.22 8.41 -22.49
CA LYS A 91 -5.76 9.68 -22.99
C LYS A 91 -6.97 9.52 -23.92
N GLN A 92 -6.99 8.46 -24.74
CA GLN A 92 -8.02 8.24 -25.76
C GLN A 92 -8.72 6.88 -25.65
N GLY A 93 -8.38 6.07 -24.64
CA GLY A 93 -8.87 4.70 -24.53
C GLY A 93 -8.63 4.08 -23.16
N GLN A 94 -9.14 2.86 -22.99
CA GLN A 94 -8.90 2.08 -21.78
C GLN A 94 -7.45 1.61 -21.73
N LEU A 95 -6.82 1.72 -20.56
CA LEU A 95 -5.52 1.16 -20.32
C LEU A 95 -5.63 -0.35 -20.06
N ILE A 96 -4.87 -1.15 -20.80
CA ILE A 96 -4.71 -2.58 -20.57
C ILE A 96 -3.37 -2.80 -19.88
N GLU A 97 -3.37 -3.51 -18.76
CA GLU A 97 -2.19 -3.72 -17.92
C GLU A 97 -1.89 -5.21 -17.73
N TYR A 98 -0.60 -5.54 -17.73
CA TYR A 98 -0.07 -6.85 -17.41
C TYR A 98 1.10 -6.75 -16.43
N GLY A 99 1.24 -7.77 -15.58
CA GLY A 99 2.35 -7.87 -14.64
C GLY A 99 2.15 -7.05 -13.35
N VAL A 100 3.25 -6.77 -12.66
CA VAL A 100 3.26 -6.06 -11.37
C VAL A 100 3.90 -4.70 -11.56
N ARG A 101 3.12 -3.64 -11.35
CA ARG A 101 3.57 -2.25 -11.45
C ARG A 101 4.78 -2.01 -10.53
N PRO A 102 5.95 -1.62 -11.06
CA PRO A 102 7.09 -1.21 -10.25
C PRO A 102 6.79 0.07 -9.46
N MET A 103 7.44 0.22 -8.31
CA MET A 103 7.43 1.48 -7.56
C MET A 103 8.06 2.62 -8.37
N ALA A 104 7.86 3.87 -7.93
CA ALA A 104 8.51 5.04 -8.53
C ALA A 104 10.05 4.95 -8.58
N SER A 105 10.66 4.14 -7.70
CA SER A 105 12.09 3.82 -7.67
C SER A 105 12.51 2.70 -8.64
N GLY A 106 11.58 2.10 -9.37
CA GLY A 106 11.80 0.96 -10.27
C GLY A 106 11.92 -0.40 -9.58
N LYS A 107 11.83 -0.49 -8.25
CA LYS A 107 11.79 -1.76 -7.51
C LYS A 107 10.36 -2.31 -7.46
N LYS A 108 10.20 -3.63 -7.45
CA LYS A 108 8.90 -4.25 -7.15
C LYS A 108 8.56 -4.01 -5.68
N ARG A 109 7.28 -3.83 -5.34
CA ARG A 109 6.82 -3.99 -3.96
C ARG A 109 7.01 -5.47 -3.58
N THR A 110 7.81 -5.75 -2.56
CA THR A 110 8.17 -7.10 -2.10
C THR A 110 7.64 -7.35 -0.69
N LEU A 111 7.74 -8.60 -0.22
CA LEU A 111 7.52 -8.91 1.19
C LEU A 111 8.43 -8.06 2.10
N ASP A 112 9.67 -7.78 1.68
CA ASP A 112 10.57 -6.92 2.45
C ASP A 112 10.03 -5.50 2.60
N ASP A 113 9.50 -4.89 1.53
CA ASP A 113 8.86 -3.58 1.57
C ASP A 113 7.64 -3.57 2.52
N PHE A 114 6.84 -4.64 2.50
CA PHE A 114 5.73 -4.81 3.44
C PHE A 114 6.26 -4.83 4.89
N CYS A 115 7.26 -5.67 5.17
CA CYS A 115 7.85 -5.80 6.49
C CYS A 115 8.46 -4.48 6.98
N GLU A 116 9.15 -3.74 6.12
CA GLU A 116 9.74 -2.44 6.45
C GLU A 116 8.68 -1.41 6.89
N ARG A 117 7.53 -1.36 6.20
CA ARG A 117 6.41 -0.49 6.58
C ARG A 117 5.81 -0.85 7.95
N VAL A 118 5.64 -2.15 8.21
CA VAL A 118 5.16 -2.65 9.52
C VAL A 118 6.17 -2.32 10.64
N ILE A 119 7.46 -2.47 10.37
CA ILE A 119 8.54 -2.11 11.31
C ILE A 119 8.55 -0.59 11.57
N ALA A 120 8.28 0.23 10.55
CA ALA A 120 8.17 1.69 10.67
C ALA A 120 6.94 2.13 11.47
N GLY A 121 5.95 1.25 11.67
CA GLY A 121 4.83 1.46 12.58
C GLY A 121 3.46 1.56 11.92
N GLU A 122 3.37 1.32 10.61
CA GLU A 122 2.09 1.08 9.93
C GLU A 122 1.53 -0.27 10.35
N SER A 123 0.20 -0.38 10.42
CA SER A 123 -0.51 -1.64 10.68
C SER A 123 -0.49 -2.54 9.45
N VAL A 124 -0.62 -3.85 9.68
CA VAL A 124 -0.74 -4.84 8.59
C VAL A 124 -1.96 -4.53 7.73
N GLU A 125 -3.05 -4.08 8.33
CA GLU A 125 -4.27 -3.64 7.67
C GLU A 125 -4.02 -2.49 6.68
N GLU A 126 -3.34 -1.43 7.12
CA GLU A 126 -3.01 -0.27 6.27
C GLU A 126 -2.16 -0.69 5.07
N VAL A 127 -1.12 -1.49 5.29
CA VAL A 127 -0.22 -1.95 4.22
C VAL A 127 -0.93 -2.98 3.30
N ALA A 128 -1.89 -3.75 3.82
CA ALA A 128 -2.64 -4.73 3.03
C ALA A 128 -3.52 -4.10 1.94
N VAL A 129 -3.99 -2.86 2.11
CA VAL A 129 -4.72 -2.12 1.06
C VAL A 129 -3.86 -1.96 -0.19
N ASP A 130 -2.57 -1.69 0.01
CA ASP A 130 -1.57 -1.48 -1.03
C ASP A 130 -0.99 -2.77 -1.61
N GLN A 131 -0.93 -3.84 -0.82
CA GLN A 131 -0.28 -5.11 -1.15
C GLN A 131 -1.12 -6.34 -0.76
N PRO A 132 -2.37 -6.46 -1.26
CA PRO A 132 -3.32 -7.44 -0.75
C PRO A 132 -2.89 -8.90 -0.99
N ARG A 133 -2.22 -9.17 -2.11
CA ARG A 133 -1.71 -10.53 -2.42
C ARG A 133 -0.64 -10.97 -1.41
N THR A 134 0.31 -10.08 -1.09
CA THR A 134 1.35 -10.32 -0.09
C THR A 134 0.72 -10.54 1.29
N ALA A 135 -0.25 -9.70 1.67
CA ALA A 135 -0.96 -9.83 2.93
C ALA A 135 -1.69 -11.17 3.07
N VAL A 136 -2.40 -11.62 2.03
CA VAL A 136 -3.10 -12.92 2.04
C VAL A 136 -2.10 -14.09 2.13
N GLN A 137 -1.02 -14.03 1.36
CA GLN A 137 -0.03 -15.11 1.31
C GLN A 137 0.75 -15.27 2.63
N TYR A 138 1.09 -14.16 3.29
CA TYR A 138 1.94 -14.14 4.48
C TYR A 138 1.20 -13.69 5.75
N ARG A 139 -0.14 -13.76 5.76
CA ARG A 139 -1.03 -13.25 6.82
C ARG A 139 -0.53 -13.51 8.23
N ASN A 140 -0.21 -14.77 8.54
CA ASN A 140 0.20 -15.17 9.89
C ASN A 140 1.57 -14.60 10.28
N GLY A 141 2.53 -14.59 9.35
CA GLY A 141 3.86 -14.06 9.61
C GLY A 141 3.86 -12.54 9.77
N LEU A 142 3.05 -11.84 8.97
CA LEU A 142 2.87 -10.39 9.04
C LEU A 142 2.17 -9.98 10.34
N LYS A 143 1.11 -10.70 10.76
CA LYS A 143 0.45 -10.49 12.06
C LYS A 143 1.39 -10.73 13.24
N TRP A 144 2.18 -11.79 13.19
CA TRP A 144 3.21 -12.03 14.21
C TRP A 144 4.25 -10.89 14.27
N LEU A 145 4.71 -10.39 13.12
CA LEU A 145 5.65 -9.26 13.07
C LEU A 145 5.05 -8.01 13.70
N GLU A 146 3.81 -7.68 13.36
CA GLU A 146 3.07 -6.56 13.95
C GLU A 146 2.96 -6.67 15.47
N ASP A 147 2.61 -7.85 15.99
CA ASP A 147 2.54 -8.11 17.43
C ASP A 147 3.91 -7.95 18.12
N VAL A 148 5.00 -8.39 17.49
CA VAL A 148 6.37 -8.21 18.01
C VAL A 148 6.73 -6.72 18.06
N MET A 149 6.42 -5.98 16.99
CA MET A 149 6.69 -4.55 16.94
C MET A 149 5.84 -3.78 17.96
N ARG A 150 4.57 -4.18 18.16
CA ARG A 150 3.68 -3.62 19.18
C ARG A 150 4.25 -3.82 20.59
N LYS A 151 4.57 -5.06 20.96
CA LYS A 151 5.17 -5.37 22.28
C LYS A 151 6.46 -4.60 22.55
N ARG A 152 7.30 -4.43 21.53
CA ARG A 152 8.54 -3.66 21.65
C ARG A 152 8.25 -2.19 21.97
N ARG A 153 7.24 -1.60 21.34
CA ARG A 153 6.83 -0.21 21.61
C ARG A 153 6.27 -0.07 23.01
N GLU A 154 5.35 -0.95 23.41
CA GLU A 154 4.74 -0.99 24.75
C GLU A 154 5.78 -1.09 25.87
N GLN A 155 6.84 -1.88 25.69
CA GLN A 155 7.93 -2.00 26.67
C GLN A 155 8.74 -0.70 26.84
N THR A 156 8.72 0.18 25.84
CA THR A 156 9.51 1.42 25.84
C THR A 156 8.68 2.68 26.11
N ASP A 157 7.36 2.59 25.97
CA ASP A 157 6.45 3.72 26.19
C ASP A 157 6.04 3.80 27.66
N ARG A 158 6.44 4.90 28.32
CA ARG A 158 6.08 5.22 29.71
C ARG A 158 5.04 6.33 29.79
N THR A 159 4.41 6.68 28.67
CA THR A 159 3.42 7.75 28.62
C THR A 159 2.19 7.34 29.43
N MET A 160 1.85 8.12 30.45
CA MET A 160 0.60 7.90 31.18
C MET A 160 -0.60 8.14 30.24
N PRO A 161 -1.58 7.22 30.19
CA PRO A 161 -2.75 7.38 29.36
C PRO A 161 -3.63 8.51 29.91
N LYS A 162 -4.34 9.16 28.99
CA LYS A 162 -5.32 10.19 29.31
C LYS A 162 -6.65 9.52 29.66
N VAL A 163 -7.15 9.79 30.86
CA VAL A 163 -8.46 9.29 31.31
C VAL A 163 -9.49 10.41 31.19
N TYR A 164 -10.57 10.16 30.45
CA TYR A 164 -11.71 11.07 30.32
C TYR A 164 -12.92 10.48 31.04
N ILE A 165 -13.50 11.23 31.97
CA ILE A 165 -14.71 10.83 32.68
C ILE A 165 -15.86 11.72 32.20
N ARG A 166 -16.91 11.10 31.65
CA ARG A 166 -18.10 11.78 31.13
C ARG A 166 -19.33 11.33 31.91
N ILE A 167 -19.97 12.26 32.62
CA ILE A 167 -21.12 11.99 33.49
C ILE A 167 -22.33 12.79 32.97
N GLY A 168 -23.48 12.13 32.84
CA GLY A 168 -24.73 12.76 32.45
C GLY A 168 -25.80 11.74 32.06
N GLU A 169 -27.04 12.20 31.89
CA GLU A 169 -28.18 11.37 31.50
C GLU A 169 -28.00 10.73 30.11
N ALA A 170 -28.85 9.77 29.75
CA ALA A 170 -28.87 9.20 28.41
C ALA A 170 -29.20 10.29 27.38
N GLY A 171 -28.53 10.27 26.22
CA GLY A 171 -28.81 11.20 25.13
C GLY A 171 -28.12 12.57 25.20
N VAL A 172 -27.29 12.86 26.22
CA VAL A 172 -26.55 14.13 26.34
C VAL A 172 -25.28 14.22 25.47
N GLY A 173 -25.09 13.29 24.54
CA GLY A 173 -23.96 13.31 23.58
C GLY A 173 -22.62 12.76 24.11
N LYS A 174 -22.62 11.91 25.16
CA LYS A 174 -21.39 11.29 25.70
C LYS A 174 -20.62 10.51 24.63
N THR A 175 -21.34 9.70 23.84
CA THR A 175 -20.78 8.91 22.74
C THR A 175 -20.41 9.80 21.56
N SER A 176 -21.27 10.75 21.19
CA SER A 176 -21.01 11.69 20.09
C SER A 176 -19.74 12.53 20.32
N TRP A 177 -19.43 12.84 21.58
CA TRP A 177 -18.18 13.52 21.93
C TRP A 177 -16.94 12.69 21.57
N LEU A 178 -16.99 11.36 21.67
CA LEU A 178 -15.87 10.50 21.29
C LEU A 178 -15.60 10.59 19.78
N ASP A 179 -16.65 10.55 18.97
CA ASP A 179 -16.55 10.73 17.51
C ASP A 179 -15.97 12.09 17.16
N GLU A 180 -16.41 13.16 17.82
CA GLU A 180 -15.90 14.52 17.60
C GLU A 180 -14.42 14.68 17.96
N GLN A 181 -13.95 13.99 19.01
CA GLN A 181 -12.57 14.14 19.47
C GLN A 181 -11.58 13.20 18.79
N PHE A 182 -12.00 11.97 18.52
CA PHE A 182 -11.10 10.89 18.09
C PHE A 182 -11.40 10.40 16.67
N GLY A 183 -12.50 10.85 16.06
CA GLY A 183 -12.99 10.29 14.81
C GLY A 183 -13.74 8.97 15.02
N PHE A 184 -14.52 8.57 14.02
CA PHE A 184 -15.38 7.38 14.09
C PHE A 184 -14.61 6.06 14.25
N ASP A 185 -13.33 6.05 13.89
CA ASP A 185 -12.43 4.90 13.92
C ASP A 185 -11.33 5.01 15.00
N GLY A 186 -11.24 6.15 15.69
CA GLY A 186 -10.19 6.40 16.68
C GLY A 186 -10.50 5.90 18.09
N TRP A 187 -11.69 5.34 18.33
CA TRP A 187 -12.09 4.80 19.63
C TRP A 187 -12.96 3.54 19.48
N ARG A 188 -13.02 2.71 20.53
CA ARG A 188 -13.79 1.46 20.53
C ARG A 188 -14.44 1.22 21.89
N PHE A 189 -15.61 0.59 21.90
CA PHE A 189 -16.18 0.06 23.15
C PHE A 189 -15.42 -1.18 23.62
N VAL A 190 -15.28 -1.33 24.93
CA VAL A 190 -14.92 -2.63 25.48
C VAL A 190 -16.07 -3.62 25.29
N PRO A 191 -15.79 -4.89 24.94
CA PRO A 191 -16.83 -5.92 24.86
C PRO A 191 -17.49 -6.21 26.20
N ASP A 192 -16.73 -6.09 27.30
CA ASP A 192 -17.25 -6.12 28.66
C ASP A 192 -16.39 -5.29 29.63
N ASN A 193 -17.02 -4.89 30.75
CA ASN A 193 -16.37 -4.15 31.83
C ASN A 193 -15.58 -5.06 32.79
N SER A 194 -15.33 -6.34 32.44
CA SER A 194 -14.62 -7.28 33.33
C SER A 194 -13.10 -7.17 33.25
N GLY A 195 -12.59 -6.48 32.23
CA GLY A 195 -11.16 -6.30 32.00
C GLY A 195 -10.44 -7.55 31.50
N LYS A 196 -11.16 -8.61 31.10
CA LYS A 196 -10.58 -9.87 30.61
C LYS A 196 -10.24 -9.87 29.12
N TRP A 197 -10.74 -8.89 28.34
CA TRP A 197 -10.67 -8.92 26.87
C TRP A 197 -9.73 -7.87 26.27
N PHE A 198 -8.78 -7.33 27.04
CA PHE A 198 -7.77 -6.40 26.51
C PHE A 198 -6.80 -7.05 25.50
N ASP A 199 -6.85 -8.38 25.33
CA ASP A 199 -6.09 -9.12 24.32
C ASP A 199 -6.57 -8.73 22.90
N GLY A 200 -6.03 -7.63 22.38
CA GLY A 200 -6.32 -7.11 21.04
C GLY A 200 -6.46 -5.59 20.95
N CYS A 201 -6.51 -4.87 22.07
CA CYS A 201 -6.42 -3.41 22.07
C CYS A 201 -4.95 -2.98 21.98
N ASP A 202 -4.62 -2.07 21.08
CA ASP A 202 -3.29 -1.44 21.02
C ASP A 202 -3.18 -0.39 22.14
N ALA A 203 -1.98 -0.16 22.68
CA ALA A 203 -1.70 0.93 23.61
C ALA A 203 -2.05 2.34 23.05
N ARG A 204 -2.27 2.46 21.73
CA ARG A 204 -2.76 3.68 21.07
C ARG A 204 -4.29 3.80 21.04
N ASP A 205 -5.03 2.75 21.36
CA ASP A 205 -6.48 2.75 21.23
C ASP A 205 -7.14 3.61 22.31
N VAL A 206 -8.09 4.45 21.90
CA VAL A 206 -9.01 5.08 22.85
C VAL A 206 -10.10 4.07 23.18
N ILE A 207 -10.04 3.56 24.42
CA ILE A 207 -10.96 2.53 24.90
C ILE A 207 -12.09 3.21 25.70
N CYS A 208 -13.33 2.98 25.29
CA CYS A 208 -14.53 3.47 25.97
C CYS A 208 -15.14 2.37 26.86
N PHE A 209 -15.27 2.67 28.14
CA PHE A 209 -16.08 1.91 29.09
C PHE A 209 -17.44 2.59 29.21
N ASP A 210 -18.50 1.88 28.83
CA ASP A 210 -19.87 2.41 28.86
C ASP A 210 -20.69 1.76 29.98
N ASP A 211 -21.74 2.46 30.43
CA ASP A 211 -22.65 2.03 31.50
C ASP A 211 -21.94 1.48 32.75
N VAL A 212 -21.03 2.30 33.26
CA VAL A 212 -20.22 1.96 34.43
C VAL A 212 -20.89 2.43 35.73
N GLU A 213 -21.48 1.51 36.49
CA GLU A 213 -21.84 1.78 37.89
C GLU A 213 -20.63 1.65 38.83
N ALA A 214 -20.74 2.22 40.05
CA ALA A 214 -19.70 2.09 41.06
C ALA A 214 -19.47 0.59 41.41
N GLY A 215 -18.28 0.09 41.09
CA GLY A 215 -17.90 -1.33 41.28
C GLY A 215 -18.15 -2.24 40.07
N GLN A 216 -18.73 -1.73 38.98
CA GLN A 216 -18.87 -2.47 37.72
C GLN A 216 -17.73 -2.25 36.74
N VAL A 217 -16.79 -1.35 37.07
CA VAL A 217 -15.48 -1.26 36.42
C VAL A 217 -14.46 -2.09 37.20
N PRO A 218 -13.42 -2.63 36.53
CA PRO A 218 -12.32 -3.26 37.23
C PRO A 218 -11.76 -2.31 38.29
N PRO A 219 -11.36 -2.80 39.48
CA PRO A 219 -10.78 -1.91 40.48
C PRO A 219 -9.57 -1.19 39.89
N LEU A 220 -9.30 0.05 40.31
CA LEU A 220 -8.20 0.86 39.78
C LEU A 220 -6.84 0.13 39.84
N SER A 221 -6.68 -0.83 40.77
CA SER A 221 -5.52 -1.72 40.85
C SER A 221 -5.34 -2.66 39.65
N VAL A 222 -6.42 -3.06 38.97
CA VAL A 222 -6.40 -3.84 37.72
C VAL A 222 -6.08 -2.94 36.52
N PHE A 223 -6.43 -1.66 36.61
CA PHE A 223 -6.02 -0.66 35.63
C PHE A 223 -4.57 -0.22 35.79
N LYS A 224 -3.95 -0.35 36.97
CA LYS A 224 -2.55 0.09 37.18
C LYS A 224 -1.55 -0.46 36.16
N PRO A 225 -1.53 -1.76 35.80
CA PRO A 225 -0.64 -2.25 34.75
C PRO A 225 -0.90 -1.63 33.36
N VAL A 226 -2.17 -1.30 33.08
CA VAL A 226 -2.64 -0.65 31.84
C VAL A 226 -2.37 0.87 31.84
N LEU A 227 -2.37 1.51 33.02
CA LEU A 227 -2.20 2.96 33.21
C LEU A 227 -0.76 3.37 33.55
N GLU A 228 0.02 2.50 34.18
CA GLU A 228 1.39 2.76 34.61
C GLU A 228 2.43 2.17 33.64
N GLY A 229 1.97 1.46 32.59
CA GLY A 229 2.82 0.86 31.57
C GLY A 229 3.84 -0.10 32.18
N PHE A 230 3.42 -1.34 32.47
CA PHE A 230 4.26 -2.46 32.94
C PHE A 230 5.46 -2.07 33.82
N GLY A 231 5.22 -2.02 35.14
CA GLY A 231 6.26 -2.24 36.15
C GLY A 231 6.56 -3.72 36.32
#